data_AF-A0A068U2D0-F1
#
_entry.id   AF-A0A068U2D0-F1
#
_cell.length_a   1.000
_cell.length_b   1.000
_cell.length_c   1.000
_cell.angle_alpha   90.00
_cell.angle_beta   90.00
_cell.angle_gamma   90.00
#
_symmetry.space_group_name_H-M   'P 1'
#
loop_
_entity.id
_entity.type
_entity.pdbx_description
1 polymer ?
#
loop_
_entity_poly.entity_id
_entity_poly.type
_entity_poly.pdbx_seq_one_letter_code
_entity_poly.pdbx_strand_id
1 'polypeptide(L)'
;MAEEICLFIKDGLIIKAPKKSPVLLRTIVLVFVMVCGVYICSVCLKQTNFSTKTKFLNIEVLESYCHEYDIDRSETPYLHYPKPKTFRRAECSCNPVRLFAILSMQRSGSGWFETLLNSHVNASSNGEIFSVKGRRENASSITKTLDRVYNLDWFTSASKNQCSAAVGFKWMLNQGLPEHHKEIVQYFNDRGVSVIFLFRKNLLRRMVSVIANSYDRYAKLLNGTHKSHVHSIEEAETLSRYKPVINLTSLMTDLKQMEVTVMKTLEQFQSTRHIILFYEDLVKNRTKLVDVQEFLKLPLMELTSRQVKIHKGPLSEHIENWDDVNKTLQGTVYERFLHADY
;
A
#
# COMPACT_ATOMS: atom_id res chain seq x y z
N MET A 1 -13.12 -51.06 -51.64
CA MET A 1 -13.49 -52.21 -52.48
C MET A 1 -14.26 -53.19 -51.62
N ALA A 2 -15.57 -53.20 -51.78
CA ALA A 2 -16.47 -54.29 -51.45
C ALA A 2 -17.55 -54.20 -52.54
N GLU A 3 -17.71 -55.29 -53.29
CA GLU A 3 -18.39 -55.38 -54.58
C GLU A 3 -19.91 -55.20 -54.47
N GLU A 4 -20.50 -54.59 -55.50
CA GLU A 4 -21.94 -54.65 -55.73
C GLU A 4 -22.32 -56.02 -56.32
N ILE A 5 -23.38 -56.62 -55.77
CA ILE A 5 -24.17 -57.63 -56.49
C ILE A 5 -25.59 -57.08 -56.58
N CYS A 6 -26.02 -56.82 -57.81
CA CYS A 6 -27.38 -56.45 -58.16
C CYS A 6 -28.10 -57.71 -58.66
N LEU A 7 -29.25 -58.05 -58.05
CA LEU A 7 -30.20 -59.03 -58.59
C LEU A 7 -31.62 -58.45 -58.52
N PHE A 8 -32.21 -58.30 -59.70
CA PHE A 8 -33.55 -57.79 -59.97
C PHE A 8 -34.61 -58.87 -59.75
N ILE A 9 -35.61 -58.63 -58.89
CA ILE A 9 -36.96 -59.21 -59.01
C ILE A 9 -38.00 -58.15 -58.66
N LYS A 10 -38.92 -57.94 -59.61
CA LYS A 10 -40.29 -57.40 -59.58
C LYS A 10 -40.84 -56.81 -58.25
N ASP A 11 -41.35 -55.59 -58.38
CA ASP A 11 -42.25 -54.84 -57.48
C ASP A 11 -41.68 -54.24 -56.17
N GLY A 12 -41.56 -52.90 -56.15
CA GLY A 12 -41.57 -52.08 -54.92
C GLY A 12 -40.20 -51.65 -54.35
N LEU A 13 -39.78 -50.41 -54.63
CA LEU A 13 -38.63 -49.77 -53.98
C LEU A 13 -39.00 -49.32 -52.55
N ILE A 14 -38.57 -50.06 -51.52
CA ILE A 14 -38.60 -49.58 -50.12
C ILE A 14 -37.19 -49.13 -49.74
N ILE A 15 -36.94 -47.82 -49.77
CA ILE A 15 -35.72 -47.22 -49.21
C ILE A 15 -35.89 -47.15 -47.68
N LYS A 16 -35.22 -48.04 -46.94
CA LYS A 16 -35.05 -47.87 -45.48
C LYS A 16 -33.94 -46.86 -45.21
N ALA A 17 -34.26 -45.82 -44.44
CA ALA A 17 -33.27 -44.87 -43.94
C ALA A 17 -32.23 -45.58 -43.03
N PRO A 18 -30.93 -45.27 -43.16
CA PRO A 18 -29.91 -45.88 -42.32
C PRO A 18 -30.04 -45.37 -40.89
N LYS A 19 -30.18 -46.31 -39.94
CA LYS A 19 -30.11 -46.01 -38.50
C LYS A 19 -28.73 -45.43 -38.19
N LYS A 20 -28.65 -44.12 -37.93
CA LYS A 20 -27.43 -43.49 -37.40
C LYS A 20 -27.12 -44.12 -36.04
N SER A 21 -25.99 -44.80 -35.95
CA SER A 21 -25.51 -45.44 -34.72
C SER A 21 -25.23 -44.35 -33.66
N PRO A 22 -25.89 -44.37 -32.49
CA PRO A 22 -25.65 -43.40 -31.41
C PRO A 22 -24.23 -43.49 -30.84
N VAL A 23 -23.52 -44.60 -31.08
CA VAL A 23 -22.13 -44.79 -30.69
C VAL A 23 -21.22 -43.88 -31.50
N LEU A 24 -21.43 -43.78 -32.81
CA LEU A 24 -20.56 -42.99 -33.70
C LEU A 24 -20.64 -41.49 -33.38
N LEU A 25 -21.84 -41.00 -33.04
CA LEU A 25 -22.03 -39.61 -32.59
C LEU A 25 -21.34 -39.34 -31.24
N ARG A 26 -21.44 -40.27 -30.28
CA ARG A 26 -20.78 -40.15 -28.98
C ARG A 26 -19.26 -40.16 -29.12
N THR A 27 -18.71 -40.99 -30.02
CA THR A 27 -17.27 -41.02 -30.29
C THR A 27 -16.78 -39.70 -30.91
N ILE A 28 -17.54 -39.11 -31.84
CA ILE A 28 -17.19 -37.81 -32.44
C ILE A 28 -17.18 -36.70 -31.39
N VAL A 29 -18.18 -36.65 -30.51
CA VAL A 29 -18.25 -35.65 -29.43
C VAL A 29 -17.08 -35.80 -28.46
N LEU A 30 -16.70 -37.03 -28.09
CA LEU A 30 -15.56 -37.29 -27.21
C LEU A 30 -14.23 -36.81 -27.84
N VAL A 31 -14.03 -37.06 -29.13
CA VAL A 31 -12.84 -36.58 -29.84
C VAL A 31 -12.81 -35.05 -29.88
N PHE A 32 -13.95 -34.40 -30.11
CA PHE A 32 -14.02 -32.94 -30.15
C PHE A 32 -13.70 -32.32 -28.77
N VAL A 33 -14.23 -32.89 -27.68
CA VAL A 33 -13.93 -32.44 -26.31
C VAL A 33 -12.45 -32.60 -25.98
N MET A 34 -11.83 -33.71 -26.38
CA MET A 34 -10.40 -33.93 -26.17
C MET A 34 -9.55 -32.92 -26.93
N VAL A 35 -9.86 -32.63 -28.19
CA VAL A 35 -9.12 -31.64 -28.99
C VAL A 35 -9.30 -30.23 -28.44
N CYS A 36 -10.51 -29.84 -28.05
CA CYS A 36 -10.77 -28.56 -27.40
C CYS A 36 -10.05 -28.44 -26.05
N GLY A 37 -10.03 -29.51 -25.25
CA GLY A 37 -9.32 -29.55 -23.96
C GLY A 37 -7.81 -29.35 -24.13
N VAL A 38 -7.20 -30.04 -25.10
CA VAL A 38 -5.77 -29.88 -25.42
C VAL A 38 -5.47 -28.48 -25.95
N TYR A 39 -6.34 -27.92 -26.79
CA TYR A 39 -6.17 -26.57 -27.32
C TYR A 39 -6.26 -25.50 -26.21
N ILE A 40 -7.26 -25.56 -25.35
CA ILE A 40 -7.42 -24.64 -24.21
C ILE A 40 -6.23 -24.78 -23.27
N CYS A 41 -5.82 -26.01 -22.95
CA CYS A 41 -4.66 -26.26 -22.09
C CYS A 41 -3.37 -25.70 -22.70
N SER A 42 -3.16 -25.86 -24.01
CA SER A 42 -2.02 -25.29 -24.74
C SER A 42 -2.02 -23.76 -24.74
N VAL A 43 -3.18 -23.12 -24.92
CA VAL A 43 -3.31 -21.65 -24.86
C VAL A 43 -3.05 -21.14 -23.45
N CYS A 44 -3.62 -21.78 -22.42
CA CYS A 44 -3.36 -21.44 -21.03
C CYS A 44 -1.87 -21.61 -20.67
N LEU A 45 -1.24 -22.72 -21.07
CA LEU A 45 0.19 -22.95 -20.84
C LEU A 45 1.05 -21.89 -21.54
N LYS A 46 0.73 -21.53 -22.79
CA LYS A 46 1.43 -20.46 -23.52
C LYS A 46 1.26 -19.11 -22.82
N GLN A 47 0.10 -18.80 -22.26
CA GLN A 47 -0.13 -17.53 -21.55
C GLN A 47 0.67 -17.44 -20.25
N THR A 48 0.71 -18.51 -19.44
CA THR A 48 1.56 -18.58 -18.24
C THR A 48 3.04 -18.54 -18.56
N ASN A 49 3.48 -19.26 -19.60
CA ASN A 49 4.89 -19.30 -20.01
C ASN A 49 5.33 -17.97 -20.62
N PHE A 50 4.50 -17.29 -21.40
CA PHE A 50 4.89 -16.01 -21.99
C PHE A 50 4.98 -14.90 -20.92
N SER A 51 4.04 -14.86 -19.98
CA SER A 51 4.02 -13.86 -18.90
C SER A 51 5.18 -14.06 -17.90
N THR A 52 5.50 -15.30 -17.55
CA THR A 52 6.65 -15.61 -16.68
C THR A 52 7.96 -15.38 -17.41
N LYS A 53 8.13 -15.93 -18.62
CA LYS A 53 9.41 -15.85 -19.36
C LYS A 53 9.77 -14.43 -19.78
N THR A 54 8.80 -13.57 -20.13
CA THR A 54 9.08 -12.15 -20.44
C THR A 54 9.37 -11.30 -19.20
N LYS A 55 8.75 -11.58 -18.04
CA LYS A 55 9.13 -10.94 -16.78
C LYS A 55 10.55 -11.34 -16.37
N PHE A 56 10.91 -12.63 -16.43
CA PHE A 56 12.23 -13.13 -16.06
C PHE A 56 13.35 -12.65 -17.01
N LEU A 57 13.16 -12.72 -18.33
CA LEU A 57 14.16 -12.27 -19.32
C LEU A 57 14.45 -10.76 -19.23
N ASN A 58 13.45 -9.93 -18.93
CA ASN A 58 13.67 -8.49 -18.76
C ASN A 58 14.40 -8.13 -17.46
N ILE A 59 14.31 -8.99 -16.44
CA ILE A 59 15.03 -8.83 -15.17
C ILE A 59 16.51 -9.23 -15.38
N GLU A 60 16.78 -10.43 -15.92
CA GLU A 60 18.13 -10.95 -16.19
C GLU A 60 18.96 -10.02 -17.10
N VAL A 61 18.35 -9.47 -18.16
CA VAL A 61 19.09 -8.67 -19.16
C VAL A 61 19.48 -7.28 -18.64
N LEU A 62 18.78 -6.74 -17.63
CA LEU A 62 19.14 -5.45 -17.01
C LEU A 62 20.16 -5.64 -15.87
N GLU A 63 20.01 -6.73 -15.11
CA GLU A 63 20.93 -7.16 -14.04
C GLU A 63 22.34 -7.42 -14.61
N SER A 64 22.44 -7.98 -15.82
CA SER A 64 23.69 -8.25 -16.54
C SER A 64 24.62 -7.03 -16.79
N TYR A 65 24.12 -5.78 -16.81
CA TYR A 65 24.94 -4.59 -17.11
C TYR A 65 25.48 -3.90 -15.86
N CYS A 66 24.89 -4.17 -14.70
CA CYS A 66 25.29 -3.61 -13.41
C CYS A 66 25.90 -4.76 -12.59
N HIS A 67 27.21 -4.96 -12.71
CA HIS A 67 27.95 -6.08 -12.13
C HIS A 67 27.49 -6.45 -10.71
N GLU A 68 26.97 -7.67 -10.58
CA GLU A 68 26.74 -8.38 -9.32
C GLU A 68 28.09 -8.78 -8.71
N TYR A 69 28.51 -8.10 -7.64
CA TYR A 69 29.41 -8.70 -6.67
C TYR A 69 28.68 -8.72 -5.32
N ASP A 70 28.54 -9.93 -4.76
CA ASP A 70 28.06 -10.22 -3.41
C ASP A 70 26.63 -9.79 -3.03
N ILE A 71 25.71 -9.68 -3.99
CA ILE A 71 24.30 -9.50 -3.66
C ILE A 71 23.70 -10.87 -3.30
N ASP A 72 23.24 -11.01 -2.07
CA ASP A 72 22.43 -12.16 -1.65
C ASP A 72 21.21 -12.30 -2.57
N ARG A 73 21.07 -13.46 -3.24
CA ARG A 73 19.94 -13.77 -4.13
C ARG A 73 18.58 -13.59 -3.46
N SER A 74 18.52 -13.65 -2.12
CA SER A 74 17.29 -13.37 -1.37
C SER A 74 16.83 -11.90 -1.46
N GLU A 75 17.74 -10.98 -1.77
CA GLU A 75 17.51 -9.53 -1.85
C GLU A 75 17.11 -9.07 -3.26
N THR A 76 17.42 -9.84 -4.31
CA THR A 76 17.14 -9.52 -5.72
C THR A 76 15.69 -9.05 -5.98
N PRO A 77 14.62 -9.68 -5.42
CA PRO A 77 13.24 -9.23 -5.67
C PRO A 77 12.93 -7.80 -5.21
N TYR A 78 13.78 -7.23 -4.35
CA TYR A 78 13.60 -5.92 -3.75
C TYR A 78 14.56 -4.86 -4.32
N LEU A 79 15.40 -5.22 -5.29
CA LEU A 79 16.33 -4.33 -5.98
C LEU A 79 15.71 -3.88 -7.30
N HIS A 80 15.52 -2.56 -7.44
CA HIS A 80 14.92 -1.99 -8.65
C HIS A 80 15.83 -0.99 -9.31
N TYR A 81 15.88 -1.02 -10.63
CA TYR A 81 16.68 -0.11 -11.46
C TYR A 81 15.73 0.73 -12.34
N PRO A 82 15.01 1.70 -11.75
CA PRO A 82 14.02 2.49 -12.48
C PRO A 82 14.65 3.29 -13.62
N LYS A 83 13.89 3.44 -14.71
CA LYS A 83 14.27 4.18 -15.91
C LYS A 83 13.27 5.33 -16.10
N PRO A 84 13.42 6.43 -15.33
CA PRO A 84 12.54 7.59 -15.45
C PRO A 84 12.53 8.12 -16.89
N LYS A 85 11.36 8.55 -17.36
CA LYS A 85 11.19 9.09 -18.72
C LYS A 85 11.71 10.51 -18.85
N THR A 86 11.86 11.17 -17.72
CA THR A 86 12.00 12.62 -17.62
C THR A 86 13.41 13.09 -17.31
N PHE A 87 14.28 12.19 -16.83
CA PHE A 87 15.69 12.45 -16.59
C PHE A 87 16.49 11.15 -16.70
N ARG A 88 17.81 11.26 -16.80
CA ARG A 88 18.71 10.10 -16.74
C ARG A 88 19.30 10.01 -15.34
N ARG A 89 19.31 8.80 -14.76
CA ARG A 89 19.97 8.53 -13.47
C ARG A 89 21.50 8.62 -13.55
N ALA A 90 22.07 8.72 -14.76
CA ALA A 90 23.51 8.90 -15.03
C ALA A 90 24.38 7.90 -14.24
N GLU A 91 25.33 8.39 -13.44
CA GLU A 91 26.21 7.58 -12.58
C GLU A 91 25.44 6.65 -11.62
N CYS A 92 24.21 7.01 -11.24
CA CYS A 92 23.36 6.25 -10.34
C CYS A 92 22.44 5.24 -11.06
N SER A 93 22.62 5.02 -12.36
CA SER A 93 21.84 4.04 -13.13
C SER A 93 21.96 2.62 -12.58
N CYS A 94 23.14 2.24 -12.08
CA CYS A 94 23.40 0.95 -11.45
C CYS A 94 23.22 0.95 -9.92
N ASN A 95 22.69 2.02 -9.33
CA ASN A 95 22.32 2.00 -7.92
C ASN A 95 20.90 1.47 -7.78
N PRO A 96 20.66 0.36 -7.05
CA PRO A 96 19.31 -0.15 -6.85
C PRO A 96 18.50 0.80 -5.97
N VAL A 97 17.18 0.80 -6.17
CA VAL A 97 16.22 1.61 -5.44
C VAL A 97 15.26 0.69 -4.71
N ARG A 98 15.14 0.86 -3.39
CA ARG A 98 14.13 0.19 -2.56
C ARG A 98 12.81 0.93 -2.66
N LEU A 99 11.73 0.20 -2.88
CA LEU A 99 10.37 0.77 -2.93
C LEU A 99 9.74 0.64 -1.55
N PHE A 100 9.06 1.69 -1.09
CA PHE A 100 8.32 1.63 0.16
C PHE A 100 6.96 2.33 0.12
N ALA A 101 6.11 2.00 1.09
CA ALA A 101 4.84 2.67 1.34
C ALA A 101 4.61 2.82 2.85
N ILE A 102 4.27 4.02 3.31
CA ILE A 102 3.94 4.30 4.70
C ILE A 102 2.42 4.22 4.87
N LEU A 103 1.93 3.16 5.50
CA LEU A 103 0.50 2.94 5.75
C LEU A 103 0.14 3.42 7.16
N SER A 104 -0.79 4.37 7.25
CA SER A 104 -1.07 5.08 8.51
C SER A 104 -2.53 5.53 8.59
N MET A 105 -3.00 5.86 9.80
CA MET A 105 -4.23 6.63 9.97
C MET A 105 -3.91 8.13 10.07
N GLN A 106 -4.87 9.01 9.79
CA GLN A 106 -4.71 10.44 10.04
C GLN A 106 -4.29 10.71 11.48
N ARG A 107 -3.44 11.72 11.66
CA ARG A 107 -2.96 12.19 12.98
C ARG A 107 -2.18 11.14 13.79
N SER A 108 -1.58 10.16 13.12
CA SER A 108 -0.72 9.13 13.73
C SER A 108 0.78 9.46 13.65
N GLY A 109 1.15 10.71 13.37
CA GLY A 109 2.55 11.14 13.30
C GLY A 109 3.26 10.89 11.95
N SER A 110 2.56 10.36 10.94
CA SER A 110 3.16 10.05 9.63
C SER A 110 3.68 11.26 8.86
N GLY A 111 3.09 12.45 9.03
CA GLY A 111 3.66 13.70 8.48
C GLY A 111 5.04 14.03 9.06
N TRP A 112 5.20 13.90 10.38
CA TRP A 112 6.50 14.13 11.04
C TRP A 112 7.51 13.05 10.65
N PHE A 113 7.11 11.79 10.68
CA PHE A 113 7.96 10.67 10.28
C PHE A 113 8.42 10.76 8.81
N GLU A 114 7.54 11.17 7.90
CA GLU A 114 7.91 11.44 6.51
C GLU A 114 8.97 12.54 6.38
N THR A 115 8.86 13.62 7.16
CA THR A 115 9.90 14.67 7.12
C THR A 115 11.25 14.18 7.64
N LEU A 116 11.27 13.27 8.62
CA LEU A 116 12.49 12.61 9.07
C LEU A 116 13.11 11.78 7.95
N LEU A 117 12.32 10.95 7.27
CA LEU A 117 12.84 10.16 6.15
C LEU A 117 13.33 11.04 4.99
N ASN A 118 12.61 12.11 4.68
CA ASN A 118 13.01 13.02 3.60
C ASN A 118 14.29 13.82 3.90
N SER A 119 14.69 13.96 5.17
CA SER A 119 15.98 14.55 5.52
C SER A 119 17.17 13.66 5.13
N HIS A 120 16.96 12.36 4.94
CA HIS A 120 18.02 11.46 4.47
C HIS A 120 18.33 11.72 3.00
N VAL A 121 19.59 12.04 2.67
CA VAL A 121 20.04 12.34 1.29
C VAL A 121 19.64 11.33 0.20
N ASN A 122 19.43 10.04 0.52
CA ASN A 122 19.14 8.99 -0.47
C ASN A 122 17.69 8.48 -0.42
N ALA A 123 16.82 9.06 0.40
CA ALA A 123 15.41 8.64 0.52
C ALA A 123 14.45 9.74 0.04
N SER A 124 13.36 9.35 -0.61
CA SER A 124 12.27 10.27 -0.98
C SER A 124 10.89 9.64 -0.71
N SER A 125 10.08 10.34 0.08
CA SER A 125 8.66 10.06 0.31
C SER A 125 7.82 11.20 -0.29
N ASN A 126 6.94 10.83 -1.21
CA ASN A 126 6.22 11.77 -2.09
C ASN A 126 4.86 12.24 -1.54
N GLY A 127 4.69 12.26 -0.22
CA GLY A 127 3.45 12.71 0.41
C GLY A 127 2.27 11.75 0.22
N GLU A 128 1.06 12.26 0.41
CA GLU A 128 -0.18 11.51 0.28
C GLU A 128 -0.68 11.49 -1.18
N ILE A 129 0.03 10.76 -2.04
CA ILE A 129 -0.29 10.70 -3.47
C ILE A 129 -1.72 10.21 -3.74
N PHE A 130 -2.26 9.35 -2.87
CA PHE A 130 -3.61 8.80 -2.99
C PHE A 130 -4.68 9.62 -2.28
N SER A 131 -4.38 10.83 -1.80
CA SER A 131 -5.41 11.78 -1.34
C SER A 131 -6.35 12.24 -2.47
N VAL A 132 -5.88 12.21 -3.72
CA VAL A 132 -6.64 12.56 -4.93
C VAL A 132 -7.50 11.39 -5.39
N LYS A 133 -8.83 11.58 -5.47
CA LYS A 133 -9.80 10.53 -5.76
C LYS A 133 -9.53 9.81 -7.10
N GLY A 134 -9.25 10.56 -8.17
CA GLY A 134 -8.98 10.00 -9.51
C GLY A 134 -7.87 8.95 -9.58
N ARG A 135 -6.91 8.99 -8.65
CA ARG A 135 -5.78 8.05 -8.60
C ARG A 135 -6.14 6.70 -7.97
N ARG A 136 -7.29 6.62 -7.30
CA ARG A 136 -7.76 5.46 -6.54
C ARG A 136 -9.18 5.03 -6.91
N GLU A 137 -9.66 5.40 -8.10
CA GLU A 137 -11.00 5.04 -8.56
C GLU A 137 -11.16 3.54 -8.83
N ASN A 138 -10.07 2.87 -9.21
CA ASN A 138 -10.03 1.43 -9.46
C ASN A 138 -8.57 0.93 -9.41
N ALA A 139 -8.41 -0.40 -9.44
CA ALA A 139 -7.10 -1.07 -9.37
C ALA A 139 -6.13 -0.66 -10.50
N SER A 140 -6.63 -0.36 -11.70
CA SER A 140 -5.80 0.09 -12.83
C SER A 140 -5.24 1.49 -12.57
N SER A 141 -6.07 2.43 -12.11
CA SER A 141 -5.64 3.77 -11.72
C SER A 141 -4.60 3.74 -10.59
N ILE A 142 -4.78 2.85 -9.61
CA ILE A 142 -3.82 2.63 -8.53
C ILE A 142 -2.49 2.13 -9.10
N THR A 143 -2.52 1.06 -9.87
CA THR A 143 -1.32 0.45 -10.47
C THR A 143 -0.54 1.46 -11.32
N LYS A 144 -1.23 2.22 -12.18
CA LYS A 144 -0.63 3.28 -12.99
C LYS A 144 0.03 4.36 -12.14
N THR A 145 -0.56 4.71 -11.00
CA THR A 145 0.00 5.69 -10.07
C THR A 145 1.25 5.14 -9.37
N LEU A 146 1.19 3.89 -8.89
CA LEU A 146 2.33 3.20 -8.27
C LEU A 146 3.51 3.08 -9.23
N ASP A 147 3.27 2.63 -10.46
CA ASP A 147 4.30 2.50 -11.49
C ASP A 147 4.97 3.84 -11.78
N ARG A 148 4.21 4.93 -11.82
CA ARG A 148 4.78 6.27 -12.06
C ARG A 148 5.69 6.71 -10.91
N VAL A 149 5.28 6.49 -9.67
CA VAL A 149 6.08 6.86 -8.49
C VAL A 149 7.34 6.03 -8.38
N TYR A 150 7.21 4.71 -8.55
CA TYR A 150 8.32 3.78 -8.44
C TYR A 150 9.26 3.80 -9.64
N ASN A 151 8.84 4.34 -10.79
CA ASN A 151 9.74 4.66 -11.90
C ASN A 151 10.44 6.02 -11.75
N LEU A 152 10.30 6.70 -10.61
CA LEU A 152 10.83 8.05 -10.35
C LEU A 152 10.26 9.16 -11.24
N ASP A 153 9.10 8.95 -11.88
CA ASP A 153 8.42 9.94 -12.73
C ASP A 153 7.38 10.79 -11.95
N TRP A 154 7.56 10.88 -10.62
CA TRP A 154 6.72 11.64 -9.73
C TRP A 154 7.48 12.83 -9.13
N PHE A 155 7.00 14.03 -9.44
CA PHE A 155 7.67 15.28 -9.09
C PHE A 155 6.98 15.95 -7.91
N THR A 156 7.71 16.06 -6.82
CA THR A 156 7.36 16.81 -5.62
C THR A 156 8.60 17.56 -5.14
N SER A 157 8.45 18.43 -4.14
CA SER A 157 9.58 19.07 -3.48
C SER A 157 10.53 18.07 -2.78
N ALA A 158 10.10 16.83 -2.56
CA ALA A 158 10.91 15.77 -1.97
C ALA A 158 11.62 14.88 -3.01
N SER A 159 11.35 15.05 -4.31
CA SER A 159 11.91 14.20 -5.35
C SER A 159 13.43 14.43 -5.51
N LYS A 160 14.20 13.35 -5.51
CA LYS A 160 15.66 13.36 -5.68
C LYS A 160 16.01 12.69 -7.01
N ASN A 161 16.21 13.50 -8.03
CA ASN A 161 16.18 13.10 -9.45
C ASN A 161 17.49 12.48 -9.96
N GLN A 162 18.30 11.84 -9.12
CA GLN A 162 19.55 11.20 -9.55
C GLN A 162 19.82 9.92 -8.74
N CYS A 163 20.16 10.09 -7.46
CA CYS A 163 20.74 9.03 -6.64
C CYS A 163 19.86 8.63 -5.45
N SER A 164 18.54 8.56 -5.65
CA SER A 164 17.66 7.94 -4.66
C SER A 164 17.99 6.46 -4.51
N ALA A 165 18.18 6.00 -3.27
CA ALA A 165 18.29 4.59 -2.89
C ALA A 165 16.98 4.04 -2.31
N ALA A 166 16.08 4.91 -1.86
CA ALA A 166 14.72 4.54 -1.46
C ALA A 166 13.69 5.55 -1.97
N VAL A 167 12.57 5.04 -2.53
CA VAL A 167 11.45 5.87 -2.98
C VAL A 167 10.12 5.31 -2.50
N GLY A 168 9.26 6.18 -2.03
CA GLY A 168 7.95 5.81 -1.53
C GLY A 168 7.02 7.00 -1.38
N PHE A 169 5.98 6.78 -0.59
CA PHE A 169 4.92 7.73 -0.34
C PHE A 169 4.15 7.32 0.93
N LYS A 170 3.24 8.19 1.38
CA LYS A 170 2.26 7.89 2.42
C LYS A 170 0.91 7.54 1.84
N TRP A 171 0.24 6.59 2.48
CA TRP A 171 -1.13 6.23 2.18
C TRP A 171 -1.93 6.14 3.47
N MET A 172 -2.97 6.97 3.58
CA MET A 172 -3.86 6.90 4.72
C MET A 172 -4.91 5.81 4.54
N LEU A 173 -5.26 5.08 5.60
CA LEU A 173 -6.19 3.95 5.52
C LEU A 173 -7.58 4.33 4.98
N ASN A 174 -8.02 5.58 5.17
CA ASN A 174 -9.30 6.08 4.65
C ASN A 174 -9.21 6.60 3.20
N GLN A 175 -8.09 6.40 2.50
CA GLN A 175 -7.87 6.84 1.12
C GLN A 175 -7.97 5.65 0.15
N GLY A 176 -8.99 4.80 0.25
CA GLY A 176 -9.24 3.74 -0.74
C GLY A 176 -8.35 2.49 -0.61
N LEU A 177 -7.56 2.38 0.47
CA LEU A 177 -6.63 1.26 0.65
C LEU A 177 -7.37 -0.07 0.95
N PRO A 178 -8.32 -0.14 1.90
CA PRO A 178 -9.07 -1.37 2.17
C PRO A 178 -9.89 -1.89 0.98
N GLU A 179 -10.39 -0.97 0.13
CA GLU A 179 -11.28 -1.26 -1.00
C GLU A 179 -10.57 -2.06 -2.10
N HIS A 180 -9.26 -1.87 -2.27
CA HIS A 180 -8.44 -2.51 -3.31
C HIS A 180 -7.27 -3.32 -2.72
N HIS A 181 -7.41 -3.77 -1.46
CA HIS A 181 -6.30 -4.39 -0.72
C HIS A 181 -5.69 -5.61 -1.43
N LYS A 182 -6.49 -6.44 -2.12
CA LYS A 182 -6.00 -7.65 -2.79
C LYS A 182 -5.02 -7.30 -3.92
N GLU A 183 -5.41 -6.36 -4.77
CA GLU A 183 -4.61 -5.90 -5.89
C GLU A 183 -3.36 -5.15 -5.40
N ILE A 184 -3.49 -4.36 -4.33
CA ILE A 184 -2.36 -3.63 -3.73
C ILE A 184 -1.35 -4.60 -3.10
N VAL A 185 -1.81 -5.58 -2.32
CA VAL A 185 -0.94 -6.60 -1.71
C VAL A 185 -0.24 -7.42 -2.78
N GLN A 186 -0.95 -7.81 -3.83
CA GLN A 186 -0.35 -8.50 -4.98
C GLN A 186 0.73 -7.63 -5.64
N TYR A 187 0.44 -6.35 -5.92
CA TYR A 187 1.44 -5.44 -6.48
C TYR A 187 2.66 -5.29 -5.56
N PHE A 188 2.43 -5.12 -4.24
CA PHE A 188 3.50 -4.94 -3.27
C PHE A 188 4.42 -6.16 -3.21
N ASN A 189 3.87 -7.37 -3.23
CA ASN A 189 4.65 -8.60 -3.25
C ASN A 189 5.39 -8.78 -4.59
N ASP A 190 4.70 -8.60 -5.72
CA ASP A 190 5.28 -8.72 -7.06
C ASP A 190 6.41 -7.73 -7.32
N ARG A 191 6.37 -6.56 -6.67
CA ARG A 191 7.32 -5.46 -6.84
C ARG A 191 8.20 -5.23 -5.63
N GLY A 192 8.26 -6.16 -4.67
CA GLY A 192 9.15 -6.04 -3.52
C GLY A 192 8.97 -4.76 -2.68
N VAL A 193 7.76 -4.22 -2.59
CA VAL A 193 7.48 -2.99 -1.85
C VAL A 193 7.56 -3.26 -0.34
N SER A 194 8.38 -2.45 0.34
CA SER A 194 8.56 -2.50 1.79
C SER A 194 7.48 -1.66 2.48
N VAL A 195 6.63 -2.29 3.28
CA VAL A 195 5.52 -1.62 3.95
C VAL A 195 5.94 -1.16 5.35
N ILE A 196 5.72 0.12 5.64
CA ILE A 196 5.95 0.70 6.97
C ILE A 196 4.60 1.05 7.55
N PHE A 197 4.12 0.26 8.50
CA PHE A 197 2.95 0.62 9.29
C PHE A 197 3.36 1.63 10.36
N LEU A 198 2.66 2.76 10.40
CA LEU A 198 2.84 3.76 11.45
C LEU A 198 1.49 4.10 12.09
N PHE A 199 1.34 3.66 13.33
CA PHE A 199 0.14 3.88 14.12
C PHE A 199 0.42 4.69 15.38
N ARG A 200 -0.64 5.06 16.08
CA ARG A 200 -0.57 5.78 17.35
C ARG A 200 -1.25 4.94 18.42
N LYS A 201 -0.54 4.64 19.51
CA LYS A 201 -1.06 3.82 20.61
C LYS A 201 -2.20 4.53 21.31
N ASN A 202 -2.06 5.83 21.61
CA ASN A 202 -3.12 6.58 22.29
C ASN A 202 -4.18 7.07 21.30
N LEU A 203 -5.27 6.31 21.16
CA LEU A 203 -6.35 6.57 20.23
C LEU A 203 -7.24 7.75 20.63
N LEU A 204 -7.43 7.98 21.94
CA LEU A 204 -8.14 9.18 22.43
C LEU A 204 -7.39 10.46 22.04
N ARG A 205 -6.07 10.50 22.24
CA ARG A 205 -5.25 11.62 21.81
C ARG A 205 -5.26 11.82 20.30
N ARG A 206 -5.29 10.72 19.54
CA ARG A 206 -5.48 10.81 18.09
C ARG A 206 -6.81 11.45 17.74
N MET A 207 -7.90 11.01 18.38
CA MET A 207 -9.24 11.55 18.20
C MET A 207 -9.29 13.06 18.47
N VAL A 208 -8.75 13.51 19.62
CA VAL A 208 -8.60 14.94 19.94
C VAL A 208 -7.88 15.68 18.82
N SER A 209 -6.76 15.14 18.34
CA SER A 209 -6.02 15.77 17.26
C SER A 209 -6.75 15.77 15.91
N VAL A 210 -7.62 14.80 15.64
CA VAL A 210 -8.46 14.77 14.43
C VAL A 210 -9.52 15.86 14.51
N ILE A 211 -10.22 15.97 15.64
CA ILE A 211 -11.28 16.96 15.84
C ILE A 211 -10.69 18.38 15.79
N ALA A 212 -9.59 18.63 16.51
CA ALA A 212 -8.92 19.94 16.49
C ALA A 212 -8.44 20.34 15.09
N ASN A 213 -7.86 19.41 14.32
CA ASN A 213 -7.45 19.68 12.94
C ASN A 213 -8.67 19.95 12.03
N SER A 214 -9.79 19.27 12.25
CA SER A 214 -11.03 19.50 11.51
C SER A 214 -11.61 20.87 11.82
N TYR A 215 -11.57 21.30 13.08
CA TYR A 215 -11.99 22.64 13.49
C TYR A 215 -11.15 23.73 12.81
N ASP A 216 -9.82 23.61 12.85
CA ASP A 216 -8.91 24.59 12.24
C ASP A 216 -9.10 24.71 10.71
N ARG A 217 -9.64 23.69 10.03
CA ARG A 217 -9.97 23.78 8.60
C ARG A 217 -10.96 24.91 8.30
N TYR A 218 -11.86 25.20 9.23
CA TYR A 218 -12.87 26.24 9.10
C TYR A 218 -12.48 27.50 9.88
N ALA A 219 -12.03 27.32 11.13
CA ALA A 219 -11.66 28.42 12.02
C ALA A 219 -10.39 29.16 11.57
N LYS A 220 -9.47 28.46 10.89
CA LYS A 220 -8.25 29.01 10.30
C LYS A 220 -7.46 29.88 11.30
N LEU A 221 -7.11 29.27 12.42
CA LEU A 221 -6.62 29.95 13.61
C LEU A 221 -5.27 30.66 13.40
N LEU A 222 -4.54 30.31 12.34
CA LEU A 222 -3.26 30.93 11.98
C LEU A 222 -3.45 31.91 10.82
N ASN A 223 -3.82 33.15 11.16
CA ASN A 223 -3.96 34.27 10.21
C ASN A 223 -4.84 33.92 8.99
N GLY A 224 -5.98 33.26 9.21
CA GLY A 224 -6.89 32.90 8.11
C GLY A 224 -6.41 31.73 7.25
N THR A 225 -5.38 30.99 7.69
CA THR A 225 -4.87 29.80 7.02
C THR A 225 -5.03 28.55 7.89
N HIS A 226 -5.49 27.45 7.29
CA HIS A 226 -5.46 26.13 7.92
C HIS A 226 -4.06 25.52 7.84
N LYS A 227 -3.52 25.04 8.96
CA LYS A 227 -2.25 24.28 8.97
C LYS A 227 -2.39 22.96 9.73
N SER A 228 -2.22 21.86 9.00
CA SER A 228 -2.20 20.52 9.61
C SER A 228 -0.90 20.21 10.37
N HIS A 229 0.19 20.90 10.03
CA HIS A 229 1.52 20.78 10.63
C HIS A 229 2.13 22.17 10.78
N VAL A 230 2.86 22.38 11.87
CA VAL A 230 3.47 23.68 12.24
C VAL A 230 4.96 23.52 12.46
N HIS A 231 5.69 24.62 12.30
CA HIS A 231 7.15 24.64 12.44
C HIS A 231 7.64 25.58 13.55
N SER A 232 6.74 26.33 14.21
CA SER A 232 7.08 27.15 15.37
C SER A 232 6.31 26.72 16.61
N ILE A 233 6.85 27.09 17.78
CA ILE A 233 6.20 26.83 19.07
C ILE A 233 4.96 27.72 19.21
N GLU A 234 4.99 28.98 18.77
CA GLU A 234 3.83 29.88 18.90
C GLU A 234 2.63 29.41 18.06
N GLU A 235 2.89 28.91 16.84
CA GLU A 235 1.85 28.32 15.99
C GLU A 235 1.23 27.08 16.66
N ALA A 236 2.07 26.22 17.23
CA ALA A 236 1.64 25.02 17.95
C ALA A 236 0.76 25.36 19.15
N GLU A 237 1.20 26.34 19.96
CA GLU A 237 0.45 26.83 21.11
C GLU A 237 -0.89 27.41 20.70
N THR A 238 -0.93 28.24 19.65
CA THR A 238 -2.17 28.82 19.12
C THR A 238 -3.18 27.76 18.72
N LEU A 239 -2.76 26.74 17.97
CA LEU A 239 -3.64 25.64 17.55
C LEU A 239 -4.10 24.77 18.73
N SER A 240 -3.25 24.58 19.74
CA SER A 240 -3.57 23.76 20.91
C SER A 240 -4.60 24.38 21.87
N ARG A 241 -4.92 25.67 21.71
CA ARG A 241 -5.92 26.37 22.56
C ARG A 241 -7.33 25.85 22.36
N TYR A 242 -7.63 25.33 21.17
CA TYR A 242 -8.94 24.74 20.91
C TYR A 242 -9.06 23.39 21.61
N LYS A 243 -10.04 23.28 22.50
CA LYS A 243 -10.36 22.05 23.23
C LYS A 243 -11.68 21.49 22.67
N PRO A 244 -11.67 20.32 22.00
CA PRO A 244 -12.91 19.71 21.56
C PRO A 244 -13.74 19.15 22.73
N VAL A 245 -15.06 19.23 22.57
CA VAL A 245 -16.02 18.41 23.31
C VAL A 245 -16.07 17.02 22.67
N ILE A 246 -15.86 15.97 23.46
CA ILE A 246 -15.90 14.58 23.01
C ILE A 246 -17.32 14.03 23.15
N ASN A 247 -17.82 13.37 22.10
CA ASN A 247 -19.12 12.71 22.13
C ASN A 247 -19.04 11.40 22.92
N LEU A 248 -19.58 11.41 24.14
CA LEU A 248 -19.55 10.28 25.07
C LEU A 248 -20.36 9.08 24.57
N THR A 249 -21.45 9.33 23.83
CA THR A 249 -22.35 8.29 23.32
C THR A 249 -21.65 7.40 22.29
N SER A 250 -20.76 7.96 21.46
CA SER A 250 -20.02 7.20 20.45
C SER A 250 -18.60 6.79 20.87
N LEU A 251 -18.05 7.41 21.92
CA LEU A 251 -16.64 7.30 22.31
C LEU A 251 -16.11 5.84 22.34
N MET A 252 -16.79 4.95 23.05
CA MET A 252 -16.38 3.54 23.18
C MET A 252 -16.38 2.81 21.83
N THR A 253 -17.42 3.05 21.03
CA THR A 253 -17.58 2.45 19.71
C THR A 253 -16.54 2.98 18.73
N ASP A 254 -16.25 4.28 18.78
CA ASP A 254 -15.26 4.93 17.93
C ASP A 254 -13.85 4.40 18.25
N LEU A 255 -13.48 4.30 19.53
CA LEU A 255 -12.20 3.71 19.95
C LEU A 255 -12.07 2.25 19.50
N LYS A 256 -13.14 1.45 19.67
CA LYS A 256 -13.17 0.06 19.20
C LYS A 256 -12.99 -0.04 17.69
N GLN A 257 -13.71 0.77 16.93
CA GLN A 257 -13.64 0.77 15.48
C GLN A 257 -12.24 1.16 14.98
N MET A 258 -11.59 2.09 15.67
CA MET A 258 -10.21 2.48 15.40
C MET A 258 -9.22 1.33 15.60
N GLU A 259 -9.34 0.55 16.68
CA GLU A 259 -8.52 -0.66 16.90
C GLU A 259 -8.79 -1.74 15.85
N VAL A 260 -10.06 -2.03 15.57
CA VAL A 260 -10.47 -3.02 14.56
C VAL A 260 -9.91 -2.66 13.18
N THR A 261 -9.90 -1.37 12.82
CA THR A 261 -9.36 -0.93 11.54
C THR A 261 -7.86 -1.20 11.42
N VAL A 262 -7.09 -0.98 12.50
CA VAL A 262 -5.67 -1.31 12.54
C VAL A 262 -5.45 -2.81 12.39
N MET A 263 -6.15 -3.62 13.21
CA MET A 263 -6.03 -5.07 13.19
C MET A 263 -6.36 -5.66 11.82
N LYS A 264 -7.48 -5.24 11.23
CA LYS A 264 -7.90 -5.68 9.90
C LYS A 264 -6.89 -5.31 8.82
N THR A 265 -6.29 -4.13 8.90
CA THR A 265 -5.28 -3.70 7.93
C THR A 265 -4.03 -4.57 8.04
N LEU A 266 -3.56 -4.82 9.27
CA LEU A 266 -2.41 -5.69 9.50
C LEU A 266 -2.65 -7.11 8.98
N GLU A 267 -3.85 -7.66 9.21
CA GLU A 267 -4.24 -8.97 8.69
C GLU A 267 -4.28 -8.99 7.15
N GLN A 268 -4.89 -7.98 6.52
CA GLN A 268 -4.98 -7.87 5.07
C GLN A 268 -3.60 -7.81 4.39
N PHE A 269 -2.61 -7.21 5.05
CA PHE A 269 -1.26 -7.00 4.51
C PHE A 269 -0.22 -7.92 5.14
N GLN A 270 -0.62 -8.94 5.89
CA GLN A 270 0.29 -9.82 6.64
C GLN A 270 1.36 -10.50 5.77
N SER A 271 1.04 -10.78 4.49
CA SER A 271 1.96 -11.43 3.54
C SER A 271 2.99 -10.48 2.94
N THR A 272 2.85 -9.17 3.15
CA THR A 272 3.80 -8.18 2.61
C THR A 272 5.05 -8.12 3.48
N ARG A 273 6.19 -7.73 2.89
CA ARG A 273 7.40 -7.40 3.65
C ARG A 273 7.14 -6.11 4.44
N HIS A 274 7.01 -6.18 5.75
CA HIS A 274 6.60 -5.03 6.55
C HIS A 274 7.31 -4.87 7.90
N ILE A 275 7.29 -3.63 8.42
CA ILE A 275 7.61 -3.30 9.80
C ILE A 275 6.43 -2.56 10.44
N ILE A 276 6.24 -2.73 11.74
CA ILE A 276 5.18 -2.06 12.51
C ILE A 276 5.82 -1.11 13.51
N LEU A 277 5.46 0.17 13.40
CA LEU A 277 5.94 1.24 14.25
C LEU A 277 4.77 1.93 14.93
N PHE A 278 5.04 2.40 16.14
CA PHE A 278 4.14 3.27 16.87
C PHE A 278 4.80 4.61 17.12
N TYR A 279 4.04 5.70 16.93
CA TYR A 279 4.50 7.06 17.15
C TYR A 279 5.18 7.26 18.51
N GLU A 280 4.58 6.73 19.57
CA GLU A 280 5.09 6.85 20.93
C GLU A 280 6.47 6.19 21.09
N ASP A 281 6.73 5.09 20.38
CA ASP A 281 8.01 4.40 20.42
C ASP A 281 9.09 5.17 19.66
N LEU A 282 8.73 5.78 18.53
CA LEU A 282 9.63 6.64 17.74
C LEU A 282 10.04 7.92 18.49
N VAL A 283 9.12 8.51 19.27
CA VAL A 283 9.39 9.71 20.06
C VAL A 283 10.27 9.36 21.27
N LYS A 284 10.00 8.26 21.96
CA LYS A 284 10.78 7.82 23.13
C LYS A 284 12.17 7.32 22.75
N ASN A 285 12.25 6.51 21.70
CA ASN A 285 13.46 5.79 21.36
C ASN A 285 13.86 6.06 19.91
N ARG A 286 14.82 6.99 19.73
CA ARG A 286 15.35 7.34 18.41
C ARG A 286 16.05 6.17 17.71
N THR A 287 16.50 5.12 18.41
CA THR A 287 17.10 3.95 17.76
C THR A 287 16.10 3.25 16.83
N LYS A 288 14.79 3.41 17.06
CA LYS A 288 13.77 2.89 16.14
C LYS A 288 13.82 3.51 14.74
N LEU A 289 14.44 4.68 14.57
CA LEU A 289 14.69 5.25 13.24
C LEU A 289 15.88 4.56 12.53
N VAL A 290 16.79 3.94 13.28
CA VAL A 290 17.86 3.09 12.73
C VAL A 290 17.23 1.83 12.12
N ASP A 291 16.32 1.16 12.85
CA ASP A 291 15.58 -0.01 12.34
C ASP A 291 14.90 0.27 10.99
N VAL A 292 14.37 1.49 10.78
CA VAL A 292 13.74 1.88 9.50
C VAL A 292 14.77 2.07 8.38
N GLN A 293 15.90 2.72 8.69
CA GLN A 293 16.97 2.90 7.70
C GLN A 293 17.53 1.54 7.27
N GLU A 294 17.77 0.63 8.23
CA GLU A 294 18.20 -0.75 7.95
C GLU A 294 17.17 -1.55 7.17
N PHE A 295 15.89 -1.44 7.53
CA PHE A 295 14.79 -2.10 6.80
C PHE A 295 14.74 -1.68 5.33
N LEU A 296 14.97 -0.39 5.07
CA LEU A 296 15.07 0.19 3.73
C LEU A 296 16.46 0.08 3.10
N LYS A 297 17.42 -0.56 3.79
CA LYS A 297 18.82 -0.76 3.35
C LYS A 297 19.50 0.57 2.98
N LEU A 298 19.21 1.59 3.78
CA LEU A 298 19.79 2.92 3.68
C LEU A 298 21.03 3.03 4.58
N PRO A 299 22.06 3.79 4.16
CA PRO A 299 23.15 4.17 5.06
C PRO A 299 22.60 4.88 6.29
N LEU A 300 23.20 4.65 7.46
CA LEU A 300 22.74 5.31 8.68
C LEU A 300 23.07 6.80 8.62
N MET A 301 22.04 7.63 8.81
CA MET A 301 22.15 9.08 8.90
C MET A 301 21.32 9.58 10.09
N GLU A 302 21.73 10.72 10.65
CA GLU A 302 20.87 11.45 11.58
C GLU A 302 19.66 12.04 10.82
N LEU A 303 18.46 11.63 11.22
CA LEU A 303 17.22 12.12 10.64
C LEU A 303 16.69 13.31 11.45
N THR A 304 16.29 14.37 10.76
CA THR A 304 15.86 15.63 11.38
C THR A 304 14.49 16.09 10.83
N SER A 305 13.73 16.79 11.66
CA SER A 305 12.43 17.34 11.29
C SER A 305 12.26 18.71 11.92
N ARG A 306 11.66 19.63 11.16
CA ARG A 306 11.26 20.96 11.65
C ARG A 306 9.84 20.97 12.22
N GLN A 307 9.10 19.86 12.16
CA GLN A 307 7.73 19.82 12.67
C GLN A 307 7.70 19.84 14.20
N VAL A 308 6.82 20.67 14.73
CA VAL A 308 6.56 20.80 16.17
C VAL A 308 5.26 20.08 16.52
N LYS A 309 5.26 19.32 17.63
CA LYS A 309 4.05 18.69 18.15
C LYS A 309 3.11 19.77 18.70
N ILE A 310 1.86 19.77 18.22
CA ILE A 310 0.81 20.72 18.61
C ILE A 310 0.36 20.47 20.06
N HIS A 311 -0.26 19.31 20.34
CA HIS A 311 -0.75 19.00 21.69
C HIS A 311 0.36 18.37 22.53
N LYS A 312 0.88 19.11 23.53
CA LYS A 312 1.87 18.66 24.53
C LYS A 312 1.20 18.56 25.91
N GLY A 313 1.74 17.74 26.82
CA GLY A 313 1.16 17.61 28.16
C GLY A 313 -0.07 16.65 28.24
N PRO A 314 -0.73 16.58 29.41
CA PRO A 314 -1.83 15.65 29.69
C PRO A 314 -3.08 15.94 28.85
N LEU A 315 -3.90 14.92 28.58
CA LEU A 315 -5.12 15.08 27.77
C LEU A 315 -6.19 15.96 28.42
N SER A 316 -6.19 16.07 29.74
CA SER A 316 -7.07 16.97 30.50
C SER A 316 -6.93 18.43 30.09
N GLU A 317 -5.75 18.84 29.61
CA GLU A 317 -5.54 20.19 29.10
C GLU A 317 -6.15 20.42 27.71
N HIS A 318 -6.44 19.35 26.96
CA HIS A 318 -6.84 19.40 25.54
C HIS A 318 -8.27 18.92 25.27
N ILE A 319 -9.08 18.67 26.31
CA ILE A 319 -10.46 18.21 26.18
C ILE A 319 -11.34 19.12 27.03
N GLU A 320 -12.44 19.64 26.45
CA GLU A 320 -13.32 20.59 27.14
C GLU A 320 -14.14 19.89 28.24
N ASN A 321 -14.76 18.75 27.93
CA ASN A 321 -15.52 17.92 28.87
C ASN A 321 -14.69 16.77 29.47
N TRP A 322 -13.48 17.09 29.96
CA TRP A 322 -12.52 16.07 30.43
C TRP A 322 -13.08 15.16 31.52
N ASP A 323 -13.75 15.72 32.52
CA ASP A 323 -14.23 14.94 33.68
C ASP A 323 -15.22 13.85 33.26
N ASP A 324 -16.10 14.16 32.30
CA ASP A 324 -17.05 13.19 31.75
C ASP A 324 -16.36 12.11 30.91
N VAL A 325 -15.35 12.49 30.11
CA VAL A 325 -14.54 11.55 29.33
C VAL A 325 -13.77 10.61 30.26
N ASN A 326 -13.14 11.16 31.30
CA ASN A 326 -12.41 10.41 32.31
C ASN A 326 -13.34 9.41 32.99
N LYS A 327 -14.51 9.86 33.48
CA LYS A 327 -15.52 9.00 34.09
C LYS A 327 -16.05 7.92 33.14
N THR A 328 -16.19 8.22 31.85
CA THR A 328 -16.70 7.27 30.83
C THR A 328 -15.69 6.17 30.54
N LEU A 329 -14.38 6.48 30.53
CA LEU A 329 -13.34 5.52 30.19
C LEU A 329 -12.73 4.79 31.39
N GLN A 330 -12.85 5.34 32.59
CA GLN A 330 -12.35 4.73 33.82
C GLN A 330 -13.02 3.37 34.06
N GLY A 331 -12.23 2.35 34.42
CA GLY A 331 -12.69 0.97 34.59
C GLY A 331 -12.97 0.22 33.29
N THR A 332 -12.73 0.83 32.12
CA THR A 332 -12.87 0.17 30.82
C THR A 332 -11.53 -0.28 30.26
N VAL A 333 -11.55 -1.11 29.19
CA VAL A 333 -10.34 -1.51 28.46
C VAL A 333 -9.57 -0.32 27.83
N TYR A 334 -10.23 0.85 27.71
CA TYR A 334 -9.64 2.06 27.15
C TYR A 334 -9.18 3.07 28.22
N GLU A 335 -9.29 2.75 29.51
CA GLU A 335 -8.76 3.56 30.61
C GLU A 335 -7.29 3.92 30.39
N ARG A 336 -6.52 3.00 29.81
CA ARG A 336 -5.11 3.22 29.43
C ARG A 336 -4.88 4.46 28.54
N PHE A 337 -5.89 4.95 27.82
CA PHE A 337 -5.76 6.16 26.99
C PHE A 337 -5.88 7.46 27.77
N LEU A 338 -6.40 7.42 29.01
CA LEU A 338 -6.45 8.56 29.91
C LEU A 338 -5.05 8.90 30.46
N HIS A 339 -4.21 7.88 30.62
CA HIS A 339 -2.87 8.00 31.18
C HIS A 339 -1.79 8.00 30.10
N ALA A 340 -0.64 8.58 30.47
CA ALA A 340 0.59 8.66 29.72
C ALA A 340 0.46 9.01 28.21
N ASP A 341 0.94 10.20 27.89
CA ASP A 341 1.90 10.27 26.79
C ASP A 341 3.21 9.77 27.39
N TYR A 342 3.60 8.55 27.00
CA TYR A 342 4.89 7.92 27.27
C TYR A 342 5.00 7.14 28.58
#